data_AF-A0A7S1XJK9-F1
#
_entry.id   AF-A0A7S1XJK9-F1
#
_cell.length_a   1.000
_cell.length_b   1.000
_cell.length_c   1.000
_cell.angle_alpha   90.00
_cell.angle_beta   90.00
_cell.angle_gamma   90.00
#
_symmetry.space_group_name_H-M   'P 1'
#
loop_
_entity.id
_entity.type
_entity.pdbx_description
1 polymer ?
#
loop_
_entity_poly.entity_id
_entity_poly.type
_entity_poly.pdbx_seq_one_letter_code
_entity_poly.pdbx_strand_id
1 'polypeptide(L)'
;MRARSPAALTALVLVALVGGADGFKYARSFATRRAAQLRLATAARATADSGAATATAAAEAAGVVRVQLEKPLGMVLEEAGEEGAAAGVVVVELAPDGAAARDGRVREGMALLEVAGQDVGAATFDEAMDALIGAPSVVELVLQGEAPAPAAEQVEPEEEVPAAVAEDVPAPAADDAEDVDDGRPASVVVDGSTKITVERGEILRNALRGSKVDVYDLMGKVTNCNGAGQCGTCAVAVLGETDALSERTDAELRKLGKKPDNWRLACQVVVEGGGELEIQTKPWQ
;
A
#
# COMPACT_ATOMS: atom_id res chain seq x y z
N MET A 1 24.25 38.89 46.06
CA MET A 1 24.35 39.18 44.62
C MET A 1 24.79 37.90 43.92
N ARG A 2 23.87 37.25 43.18
CA ARG A 2 24.12 35.98 42.49
C ARG A 2 24.77 36.27 41.13
N ALA A 3 26.01 35.85 40.92
CA ALA A 3 26.65 35.85 39.61
C ALA A 3 26.41 34.50 38.92
N ARG A 4 25.81 34.55 37.73
CA ARG A 4 25.49 33.40 36.87
C ARG A 4 26.71 33.04 36.01
N SER A 5 26.96 31.74 35.84
CA SER A 5 27.93 31.16 34.89
C SER A 5 27.57 31.48 33.43
N PRO A 6 28.55 31.69 32.54
CA PRO A 6 28.34 31.61 31.10
C PRO A 6 28.69 30.20 30.62
N ALA A 7 27.66 29.41 30.31
CA ALA A 7 27.76 28.30 29.38
C ALA A 7 27.24 28.80 28.03
N ALA A 8 28.08 28.81 27.00
CA ALA A 8 27.73 28.73 25.57
C ALA A 8 28.94 29.17 24.77
N LEU A 9 29.70 28.23 24.22
CA LEU A 9 30.36 28.44 22.93
C LEU A 9 30.95 27.11 22.41
N THR A 10 30.66 26.86 21.14
CA THR A 10 31.39 25.99 20.22
C THR A 10 31.16 24.47 20.31
N ALA A 11 30.16 24.00 19.57
CA ALA A 11 30.22 22.71 18.88
C ALA A 11 29.52 22.87 17.52
N LEU A 12 30.25 23.45 16.56
CA LEU A 12 29.91 23.43 15.15
C LEU A 12 30.92 22.50 14.48
N VAL A 13 30.42 21.68 13.55
CA VAL A 13 31.16 20.89 12.55
C VAL A 13 31.55 19.46 12.94
N LEU A 14 30.79 18.52 12.38
CA LEU A 14 31.08 17.18 11.81
C LEU A 14 29.79 16.38 12.06
N VAL A 15 29.00 16.00 11.05
CA VAL A 15 29.31 14.96 10.07
C VAL A 15 28.53 15.24 8.79
N ALA A 16 29.23 15.57 7.71
CA ALA A 16 28.79 15.23 6.37
C ALA A 16 29.68 14.07 5.95
N LEU A 17 29.07 12.94 5.58
CA LEU A 17 29.44 12.07 4.45
C LEU A 17 28.67 10.74 4.55
N VAL A 18 28.18 10.30 3.39
CA VAL A 18 27.46 9.05 3.08
C VAL A 18 25.92 9.14 3.12
N GLY A 19 25.34 9.54 1.98
CA GLY A 19 23.93 9.40 1.66
C GLY A 19 23.72 9.73 0.18
N GLY A 20 23.34 8.73 -0.62
CA GLY A 20 23.19 8.79 -2.07
C GLY A 20 22.06 9.71 -2.56
N ALA A 21 22.05 9.94 -3.87
CA ALA A 21 21.41 11.08 -4.54
C ALA A 21 19.87 11.08 -4.63
N ASP A 22 19.17 10.06 -4.12
CA ASP A 22 17.72 9.95 -4.30
C ASP A 22 16.90 10.48 -3.10
N GLY A 23 17.54 10.69 -1.93
CA GLY A 23 16.87 11.23 -0.73
C GLY A 23 16.85 12.75 -0.60
N PHE A 24 17.44 13.48 -1.55
CA PHE A 24 17.79 14.90 -1.35
C PHE A 24 16.69 15.90 -1.73
N LYS A 25 15.57 15.45 -2.32
CA LYS A 25 14.48 16.37 -2.74
C LYS A 25 13.42 16.62 -1.66
N TYR A 26 13.28 15.74 -0.66
CA TYR A 26 12.17 15.85 0.32
C TYR A 26 12.56 16.53 1.65
N ALA A 27 13.82 16.46 2.06
CA ALA A 27 14.24 16.87 3.41
C ALA A 27 14.40 18.39 3.64
N ARG A 28 14.48 19.21 2.59
CA ARG A 28 14.80 20.65 2.73
C ARG A 28 13.60 21.60 2.90
N SER A 29 12.37 21.12 2.77
CA SER A 29 11.18 21.99 2.77
C SER A 29 10.41 22.05 4.10
N PHE A 30 10.66 21.15 5.05
CA PHE A 30 9.78 20.97 6.22
C PHE A 30 10.22 21.73 7.49
N ALA A 31 11.52 21.92 7.72
CA ALA A 31 12.02 22.48 8.98
C ALA A 31 11.63 23.95 9.22
N THR A 32 11.55 24.78 8.18
CA THR A 32 11.22 26.22 8.30
C THR A 32 9.72 26.52 8.31
N ARG A 33 8.85 25.55 8.00
CA ARG A 33 7.39 25.74 7.98
C ARG A 33 6.67 25.31 9.27
N ARG A 34 7.34 24.55 10.15
CA ARG A 34 6.78 24.05 11.42
C ARG A 34 6.47 25.17 12.44
N ALA A 35 7.24 26.26 12.43
CA ALA A 35 7.01 27.40 13.31
C ALA A 35 5.79 28.27 12.89
N ALA A 36 5.43 28.24 11.60
CA ALA A 36 4.22 28.88 11.09
C ALA A 36 2.98 27.99 11.29
N GLN A 37 3.13 26.67 11.16
CA GLN A 37 2.06 25.66 11.35
C GLN A 37 1.50 25.63 12.79
N LEU A 38 2.36 25.73 13.81
CA LEU A 38 1.90 25.72 15.21
C LEU A 38 1.05 26.94 15.60
N ARG A 39 1.21 28.08 14.90
CA ARG A 39 0.40 29.29 15.12
C ARG A 39 -0.95 29.27 14.40
N LEU A 40 -1.07 28.50 13.32
CA LEU A 40 -2.34 28.32 12.59
C LEU A 40 -3.21 27.22 13.21
N ALA A 41 -2.61 26.11 13.65
CA ALA A 41 -3.34 25.03 14.31
C ALA A 41 -3.95 25.45 15.66
N THR A 42 -3.28 26.35 16.40
CA THR A 42 -3.83 26.94 17.63
C THR A 42 -4.90 28.00 17.35
N ALA A 43 -4.85 28.72 16.23
CA ALA A 43 -5.91 29.63 15.81
C ALA A 43 -7.18 28.89 15.35
N ALA A 44 -7.03 27.77 14.64
CA ALA A 44 -8.16 26.93 14.21
C ALA A 44 -8.96 26.36 15.38
N ARG A 45 -8.27 25.93 16.46
CA ARG A 45 -8.90 25.43 17.70
C ARG A 45 -9.70 26.48 18.46
N ALA A 46 -9.44 27.78 18.28
CA ALA A 46 -10.19 28.85 18.92
C ALA A 46 -11.50 29.21 18.18
N THR A 47 -11.69 28.75 16.93
CA THR A 47 -12.84 29.14 16.09
C THR A 47 -13.94 28.08 15.99
N ALA A 48 -13.73 26.90 16.61
CA ALA A 48 -14.68 25.79 16.53
C ALA A 48 -15.98 26.00 17.35
N ASP A 49 -16.14 27.10 18.08
CA ASP A 49 -17.37 27.42 18.84
C ASP A 49 -18.24 28.52 18.20
N SER A 50 -17.92 29.02 17.00
CA SER A 50 -18.88 29.88 16.25
C SER A 50 -18.61 29.96 14.75
N GLY A 51 -19.53 29.39 13.96
CA GLY A 51 -19.71 29.75 12.54
C GLY A 51 -19.12 28.78 11.51
N ALA A 52 -19.90 27.76 11.15
CA ALA A 52 -19.55 26.67 10.23
C ALA A 52 -19.47 27.01 8.72
N ALA A 53 -19.51 28.29 8.31
CA ALA A 53 -19.64 28.65 6.89
C ALA A 53 -18.39 29.27 6.24
N THR A 54 -17.39 29.69 7.03
CA THR A 54 -16.18 30.38 6.51
C THR A 54 -14.89 29.56 6.62
N ALA A 55 -14.92 28.38 7.23
CA ALA A 55 -13.73 27.54 7.43
C ALA A 55 -13.37 26.65 6.22
N THR A 56 -14.32 26.39 5.32
CA THR A 56 -14.15 25.47 4.19
C THR A 56 -13.19 26.02 3.12
N ALA A 57 -13.21 27.33 2.86
CA ALA A 57 -12.37 27.97 1.84
C ALA A 57 -10.88 28.09 2.23
N ALA A 58 -10.56 28.13 3.53
CA ALA A 58 -9.17 28.20 4.00
C ALA A 58 -8.49 26.81 4.03
N ALA A 59 -9.27 25.75 4.23
CA ALA A 59 -8.79 24.37 4.18
C ALA A 59 -8.44 23.94 2.74
N GLU A 60 -9.22 24.37 1.75
CA GLU A 60 -8.92 24.13 0.32
C GLU A 60 -7.62 24.80 -0.13
N ALA A 61 -7.31 26.00 0.36
CA ALA A 61 -6.07 26.72 0.04
C ALA A 61 -4.80 26.10 0.68
N ALA A 62 -4.97 25.25 1.70
CA ALA A 62 -3.88 24.55 2.39
C ALA A 62 -3.70 23.09 1.90
N GLY A 63 -4.48 22.68 0.89
CA GLY A 63 -4.45 21.31 0.36
C GLY A 63 -5.00 20.26 1.32
N VAL A 64 -5.83 20.68 2.28
CA VAL A 64 -6.45 19.79 3.26
C VAL A 64 -7.75 19.23 2.68
N VAL A 65 -7.83 17.91 2.60
CA VAL A 65 -8.96 17.15 2.08
C VAL A 65 -9.57 16.31 3.20
N ARG A 66 -10.89 16.40 3.37
CA ARG A 66 -11.66 15.56 4.30
C ARG A 66 -12.45 14.52 3.50
N VAL A 67 -12.23 13.25 3.81
CA VAL A 67 -12.85 12.11 3.11
C VAL A 67 -13.51 11.17 4.11
N GLN A 68 -14.54 10.44 3.67
CA GLN A 68 -15.16 9.37 4.46
C GLN A 68 -15.02 8.09 3.64
N LEU A 69 -14.24 7.14 4.14
CA LEU A 69 -13.89 5.92 3.43
C LEU A 69 -14.35 4.69 4.20
N GLU A 70 -14.82 3.69 3.49
CA GLU A 70 -15.12 2.38 4.07
C GLU A 70 -13.84 1.54 4.19
N LYS A 71 -13.71 0.81 5.30
CA LYS A 71 -12.65 -0.20 5.45
C LYS A 71 -12.94 -1.41 4.54
N PRO A 72 -11.93 -1.99 3.87
CA PRO A 72 -10.52 -1.59 3.89
C PRO A 72 -10.28 -0.31 3.08
N LEU A 73 -9.51 0.61 3.66
CA LEU A 73 -9.27 1.94 3.11
C LEU A 73 -8.50 1.91 1.77
N GLY A 74 -7.71 0.86 1.53
CA GLY A 74 -6.97 0.69 0.29
C GLY A 74 -5.86 1.72 0.10
N MET A 75 -5.14 2.06 1.18
CA MET A 75 -3.98 2.95 1.18
C MET A 75 -2.83 2.31 1.97
N VAL A 76 -1.61 2.55 1.52
CA VAL A 76 -0.36 2.19 2.20
C VAL A 76 0.21 3.44 2.86
N LEU A 77 0.60 3.32 4.13
CA LEU A 77 1.09 4.42 4.94
C LEU A 77 2.55 4.17 5.33
N GLU A 78 3.36 5.23 5.37
CA GLU A 78 4.75 5.23 5.86
C GLU A 78 4.98 6.38 6.83
N GLU A 79 6.04 6.29 7.65
CA GLU A 79 6.47 7.39 8.52
C GLU A 79 7.03 8.55 7.70
N ALA A 80 6.63 9.78 8.03
CA ALA A 80 7.09 10.98 7.34
C ALA A 80 8.51 11.44 7.77
N GLY A 81 9.15 10.71 8.70
CA GLY A 81 10.41 11.10 9.35
C GLY A 81 11.41 9.95 9.48
N GLU A 82 12.42 10.15 10.32
CA GLU A 82 13.33 9.07 10.71
C GLU A 82 12.57 8.01 11.52
N GLU A 83 13.00 6.75 11.40
CA GLU A 83 12.35 5.60 12.04
C GLU A 83 12.11 5.83 13.54
N GLY A 84 10.84 5.82 13.96
CA GLY A 84 10.43 6.04 15.35
C GLY A 84 10.27 7.52 15.76
N ALA A 85 10.38 8.46 14.83
CA ALA A 85 10.05 9.87 15.08
C ALA A 85 8.53 10.08 15.05
N ALA A 86 8.01 10.83 16.02
CA ALA A 86 6.64 11.33 16.04
C ALA A 86 6.45 12.45 14.99
N ALA A 87 6.51 12.05 13.72
CA ALA A 87 6.54 12.92 12.54
C ALA A 87 5.26 12.82 11.70
N GLY A 88 4.32 11.94 12.08
CA GLY A 88 3.11 11.65 11.32
C GLY A 88 3.33 10.57 10.25
N VAL A 89 2.23 10.24 9.56
CA VAL A 89 2.23 9.23 8.49
C VAL A 89 1.79 9.82 7.15
N VAL A 90 2.35 9.31 6.07
CA VAL A 90 2.09 9.72 4.69
C VAL A 90 1.57 8.56 3.86
N VAL A 91 0.67 8.85 2.93
CA VAL A 91 0.19 7.89 1.94
C VAL A 91 1.27 7.69 0.88
N VAL A 92 1.74 6.47 0.69
CA VAL A 92 2.77 6.15 -0.30
C VAL A 92 2.25 5.42 -1.52
N GLU A 93 1.17 4.65 -1.35
CA GLU A 93 0.57 3.88 -2.43
C GLU A 93 -0.93 3.74 -2.18
N LEU A 94 -1.70 3.68 -3.25
CA LEU A 94 -3.13 3.38 -3.21
C LEU A 94 -3.41 2.03 -3.88
N ALA A 95 -4.20 1.19 -3.22
CA ALA A 95 -4.62 -0.08 -3.80
C ALA A 95 -5.54 0.20 -5.01
N PRO A 96 -5.31 -0.46 -6.17
CA PRO A 96 -6.24 -0.43 -7.29
C PRO A 96 -7.63 -0.87 -6.81
N ASP A 97 -8.67 -0.08 -7.16
CA ASP A 97 -10.06 -0.27 -6.71
C ASP A 97 -10.29 -0.17 -5.19
N GLY A 98 -9.30 0.31 -4.42
CA GLY A 98 -9.42 0.61 -2.99
C GLY A 98 -10.39 1.76 -2.70
N ALA A 99 -10.90 1.87 -1.47
CA ALA A 99 -11.82 2.95 -1.10
C ALA A 99 -11.19 4.35 -1.30
N ALA A 100 -9.91 4.50 -0.95
CA ALA A 100 -9.14 5.72 -1.16
C ALA A 100 -8.94 6.05 -2.65
N ALA A 101 -8.63 5.04 -3.46
CA ALA A 101 -8.50 5.21 -4.91
C ALA A 101 -9.84 5.59 -5.56
N ARG A 102 -10.94 4.97 -5.13
CA ARG A 102 -12.31 5.25 -5.61
C ARG A 102 -12.82 6.64 -5.20
N ASP A 103 -12.39 7.17 -4.05
CA ASP A 103 -12.73 8.54 -3.65
C ASP A 103 -12.06 9.59 -4.55
N GLY A 104 -10.90 9.27 -5.12
CA GLY A 104 -10.21 10.10 -6.13
C GLY A 104 -9.59 11.40 -5.62
N ARG A 105 -9.95 11.83 -4.40
CA ARG A 105 -9.35 13.01 -3.74
C ARG A 105 -8.13 12.63 -2.90
N VAL A 106 -8.05 11.39 -2.44
CA VAL A 106 -6.86 10.84 -1.80
C VAL A 106 -5.82 10.51 -2.86
N ARG A 107 -4.59 10.94 -2.64
CA ARG A 107 -3.45 10.69 -3.53
C ARG A 107 -2.23 10.30 -2.73
N GLU A 108 -1.27 9.69 -3.42
CA GLU A 108 0.08 9.46 -2.89
C GLU A 108 0.74 10.80 -2.54
N GLY A 109 1.56 10.80 -1.50
CA GLY A 109 2.22 11.98 -0.94
C GLY A 109 1.37 12.80 0.02
N MET A 110 0.10 12.44 0.26
CA MET A 110 -0.75 13.14 1.25
C MET A 110 -0.42 12.69 2.67
N ALA A 111 -0.24 13.64 3.58
CA ALA A 111 -0.04 13.40 5.00
C ALA A 111 -1.38 13.20 5.72
N LEU A 112 -1.48 12.17 6.55
CA LEU A 112 -2.66 11.92 7.37
C LEU A 112 -2.61 12.81 8.62
N LEU A 113 -3.63 13.67 8.77
CA LEU A 113 -3.75 14.59 9.90
C LEU A 113 -4.73 14.10 10.95
N GLU A 114 -5.89 13.56 10.55
CA GLU A 114 -6.90 13.09 11.51
C GLU A 114 -7.52 11.75 11.08
N VAL A 115 -7.83 10.92 12.07
CA VAL A 115 -8.56 9.65 11.93
C VAL A 115 -9.74 9.64 12.90
N ALA A 116 -10.96 9.60 12.37
CA ALA A 116 -12.20 9.63 13.16
C ALA A 116 -12.24 10.77 14.20
N GLY A 117 -11.67 11.94 13.84
CA GLY A 117 -11.57 13.13 14.72
C GLY A 117 -10.41 13.11 15.70
N GLN A 118 -9.56 12.07 15.71
CA GLN A 118 -8.32 12.03 16.47
C GLN A 118 -7.16 12.57 15.63
N ASP A 119 -6.43 13.56 16.15
CA ASP A 119 -5.23 14.12 15.52
C ASP A 119 -4.07 13.12 15.55
N VAL A 120 -3.57 12.78 14.36
CA VAL A 120 -2.44 11.88 14.12
C VAL A 120 -1.32 12.56 13.32
N GLY A 121 -1.42 13.86 13.06
CA GLY A 121 -0.46 14.60 12.23
C GLY A 121 0.97 14.68 12.79
N ALA A 122 1.15 14.34 14.07
CA ALA A 122 2.45 14.18 14.73
C ALA A 122 2.54 12.87 15.52
N ALA A 123 1.67 11.90 15.25
CA ALA A 123 1.71 10.58 15.87
C ALA A 123 2.84 9.72 15.30
N THR A 124 3.22 8.67 16.01
CA THR A 124 4.08 7.61 15.44
C THR A 124 3.27 6.73 14.47
N PHE A 125 3.95 5.88 13.70
CA PHE A 125 3.26 4.93 12.83
C PHE A 125 2.29 4.03 13.60
N ASP A 126 2.77 3.46 14.71
CA ASP A 126 1.97 2.54 15.53
C ASP A 126 0.72 3.24 16.09
N GLU A 127 0.84 4.47 16.58
CA GLU A 127 -0.31 5.25 17.08
C GLU A 127 -1.33 5.58 15.99
N ALA A 128 -0.86 5.91 14.78
CA ALA A 128 -1.73 6.14 13.63
C ALA A 128 -2.42 4.84 13.18
N MET A 129 -1.71 3.70 13.22
CA MET A 129 -2.30 2.40 12.92
C MET A 129 -3.33 1.99 13.96
N ASP A 130 -3.05 2.17 15.25
CA ASP A 130 -3.99 1.89 16.32
C ASP A 130 -5.27 2.72 16.20
N ALA A 131 -5.16 4.00 15.84
CA ALA A 131 -6.29 4.86 15.54
C ALA A 131 -7.13 4.33 14.37
N LEU A 132 -6.45 3.92 13.28
CA LEU A 132 -7.12 3.36 12.10
C LEU A 132 -7.76 2.01 12.40
N ILE A 133 -7.13 1.15 13.20
CA ILE A 133 -7.66 -0.15 13.61
C ILE A 133 -8.89 0.04 14.50
N GLY A 134 -8.80 0.92 15.49
CA GLY A 134 -9.88 1.22 16.43
C GLY A 134 -11.08 1.96 15.85
N ALA A 135 -10.92 2.62 14.69
CA ALA A 135 -12.00 3.35 14.02
C ALA A 135 -13.15 2.41 13.53
N PRO A 136 -14.38 2.92 13.35
CA PRO A 136 -15.50 2.15 12.81
C PRO A 136 -15.31 1.74 11.34
N SER A 137 -16.28 1.02 10.76
CA SER A 137 -16.22 0.54 9.36
C SER A 137 -16.17 1.67 8.34
N VAL A 138 -16.81 2.80 8.63
CA VAL A 138 -16.72 4.05 7.85
C VAL A 138 -15.87 5.02 8.66
N VAL A 139 -14.71 5.41 8.13
CA VAL A 139 -13.75 6.27 8.82
C VAL A 139 -13.70 7.62 8.14
N GLU A 140 -13.86 8.68 8.94
CA GLU A 140 -13.59 10.04 8.49
C GLU A 140 -12.09 10.34 8.63
N LEU A 141 -11.46 10.72 7.53
CA LEU A 141 -10.03 11.04 7.48
C LEU A 141 -9.85 12.49 7.04
N VAL A 142 -8.86 13.15 7.63
CA VAL A 142 -8.36 14.44 7.14
C VAL A 142 -6.94 14.22 6.65
N LEU A 143 -6.71 14.49 5.36
CA LEU A 143 -5.40 14.40 4.74
C LEU A 143 -4.95 15.77 4.23
N GLN A 144 -3.66 15.99 4.13
CA GLN A 144 -3.09 17.21 3.55
C GLN A 144 -2.08 16.84 2.46
N GLY A 145 -2.31 17.32 1.25
CA GLY A 145 -1.38 17.19 0.13
C GLY A 145 -1.20 18.51 -0.58
N GLU A 146 -0.14 18.64 -1.38
CA GLU A 146 -0.03 19.79 -2.29
C GLU A 146 -1.22 19.72 -3.27
N ALA A 147 -2.08 20.74 -3.28
CA ALA A 147 -3.11 20.85 -4.30
C ALA A 147 -2.42 20.89 -5.67
N PRO A 148 -2.88 20.12 -6.68
CA PRO A 148 -2.34 20.30 -8.02
C PRO A 148 -2.60 21.74 -8.44
N ALA A 149 -1.59 22.40 -9.01
CA ALA A 149 -1.82 23.59 -9.81
C ALA A 149 -2.96 23.27 -10.80
N PRO A 150 -3.93 24.19 -11.00
CA PRO A 150 -5.08 23.89 -11.84
C PRO A 150 -4.57 23.43 -13.19
N ALA A 151 -4.99 22.23 -13.57
CA ALA A 151 -4.76 21.70 -14.89
C ALA A 151 -5.24 22.77 -15.88
N ALA A 152 -4.31 23.35 -16.62
CA ALA A 152 -4.66 24.06 -17.82
C ALA A 152 -5.31 23.04 -18.76
N GLU A 153 -6.61 23.20 -18.96
CA GLU A 153 -7.32 22.96 -20.23
C GLU A 153 -6.35 23.13 -21.42
N GLN A 154 -6.36 22.29 -22.47
CA GLN A 154 -7.47 21.87 -23.32
C GLN A 154 -7.10 20.49 -23.92
N VAL A 155 -8.02 19.58 -24.25
CA VAL A 155 -9.02 19.70 -25.33
C VAL A 155 -10.28 18.88 -24.99
N GLU A 156 -11.44 19.56 -25.01
CA GLU A 156 -12.82 19.02 -24.94
C GLU A 156 -13.31 18.50 -26.34
N PRO A 157 -14.59 18.15 -26.60
CA PRO A 157 -15.02 16.76 -26.82
C PRO A 157 -15.80 16.53 -28.15
N GLU A 158 -16.35 15.30 -28.30
CA GLU A 158 -17.41 14.82 -29.23
C GLU A 158 -17.04 14.69 -30.73
N GLU A 159 -17.39 13.63 -31.48
CA GLU A 159 -18.73 13.02 -31.63
C GLU A 159 -18.69 11.59 -32.27
N GLU A 160 -19.44 10.67 -31.67
CA GLU A 160 -20.31 9.58 -32.19
C GLU A 160 -19.97 8.67 -33.41
N VAL A 161 -19.81 7.36 -33.07
CA VAL A 161 -20.33 6.05 -33.62
C VAL A 161 -20.25 5.69 -35.13
N PRO A 162 -20.11 4.39 -35.54
CA PRO A 162 -20.75 3.22 -34.89
C PRO A 162 -19.97 1.89 -34.82
N ALA A 163 -20.65 0.99 -34.09
CA ALA A 163 -20.48 -0.44 -33.89
C ALA A 163 -19.73 -1.29 -34.95
N ALA A 164 -19.12 -2.34 -34.39
CA ALA A 164 -18.73 -3.63 -34.96
C ALA A 164 -17.56 -3.63 -35.96
N VAL A 165 -16.45 -4.22 -35.54
CA VAL A 165 -15.92 -5.47 -36.14
C VAL A 165 -14.89 -6.09 -35.18
N ALA A 166 -14.98 -7.41 -35.04
CA ALA A 166 -13.92 -8.23 -34.49
C ALA A 166 -12.70 -8.21 -35.42
N GLU A 167 -11.58 -8.67 -34.85
CA GLU A 167 -10.37 -9.22 -35.48
C GLU A 167 -9.08 -8.40 -35.35
N ASP A 168 -8.10 -9.12 -34.78
CA ASP A 168 -6.68 -9.17 -35.10
C ASP A 168 -5.75 -8.07 -34.56
N VAL A 169 -5.02 -8.40 -33.49
CA VAL A 169 -3.78 -7.71 -33.10
C VAL A 169 -2.70 -8.78 -32.90
N PRO A 170 -1.54 -8.65 -33.59
CA PRO A 170 -0.62 -9.74 -33.85
C PRO A 170 0.27 -10.07 -32.65
N ALA A 171 0.59 -11.36 -32.53
CA ALA A 171 1.59 -11.90 -31.62
C ALA A 171 2.99 -11.34 -31.93
N PRO A 172 3.81 -10.97 -30.92
CA PRO A 172 5.23 -10.76 -31.13
C PRO A 172 5.94 -12.12 -31.30
N ALA A 173 6.82 -12.14 -32.30
CA ALA A 173 7.53 -13.30 -32.80
C ALA A 173 8.49 -13.92 -31.78
N ALA A 174 8.66 -15.23 -31.94
CA ALA A 174 9.56 -16.12 -31.24
C ALA A 174 11.03 -15.86 -31.58
N ASP A 175 11.90 -16.02 -30.58
CA ASP A 175 13.29 -16.42 -30.77
C ASP A 175 13.54 -17.69 -29.93
N ASP A 176 13.76 -18.78 -30.69
CA ASP A 176 14.47 -20.04 -30.44
C ASP A 176 14.11 -20.98 -29.25
N ALA A 177 13.68 -22.18 -29.66
CA ALA A 177 13.24 -23.38 -28.92
C ALA A 177 14.25 -23.88 -27.85
N GLU A 178 13.87 -24.55 -26.75
CA GLU A 178 13.12 -25.82 -26.72
C GLU A 178 12.33 -26.03 -25.41
N ASP A 179 11.02 -26.25 -25.53
CA ASP A 179 10.23 -27.34 -24.91
C ASP A 179 8.78 -27.14 -25.38
N VAL A 180 8.09 -28.23 -25.71
CA VAL A 180 6.71 -28.18 -26.23
C VAL A 180 5.78 -27.78 -25.09
N ASP A 181 5.48 -26.49 -24.98
CA ASP A 181 4.52 -25.94 -24.01
C ASP A 181 3.09 -26.17 -24.53
N ASP A 182 2.45 -27.25 -24.05
CA ASP A 182 1.11 -27.68 -24.47
C ASP A 182 -0.02 -26.67 -24.14
N GLY A 183 0.27 -25.55 -23.47
CA GLY A 183 -0.74 -24.63 -22.93
C GLY A 183 -1.73 -25.32 -21.97
N ARG A 184 -1.35 -26.47 -21.41
CA ARG A 184 -2.24 -27.30 -20.58
C ARG A 184 -2.33 -26.68 -19.18
N PRO A 185 -3.53 -26.61 -18.58
CA PRO A 185 -3.68 -26.13 -17.21
C PRO A 185 -3.00 -27.06 -16.21
N ALA A 186 -2.51 -26.49 -15.11
CA ALA A 186 -1.92 -27.24 -14.01
C ALA A 186 -3.00 -27.98 -13.23
N SER A 187 -2.66 -29.19 -12.79
CA SER A 187 -3.49 -29.99 -11.90
C SER A 187 -2.97 -29.84 -10.47
N VAL A 188 -3.66 -29.07 -9.63
CA VAL A 188 -3.24 -28.82 -8.26
C VAL A 188 -4.02 -29.70 -7.27
N VAL A 189 -3.31 -30.55 -6.53
CA VAL A 189 -3.85 -31.35 -5.43
C VAL A 189 -3.59 -30.62 -4.13
N VAL A 190 -4.67 -30.26 -3.43
CA VAL A 190 -4.64 -29.50 -2.19
C VAL A 190 -4.98 -30.40 -1.02
N ASP A 191 -4.11 -30.40 -0.01
CA ASP A 191 -4.27 -31.12 1.26
C ASP A 191 -4.63 -32.60 1.04
N GLY A 192 -4.04 -33.22 0.02
CA GLY A 192 -4.20 -34.63 -0.36
C GLY A 192 -5.62 -35.06 -0.78
N SER A 193 -6.56 -34.13 -0.91
CA SER A 193 -8.00 -34.46 -1.05
C SER A 193 -8.72 -33.65 -2.12
N THR A 194 -8.39 -32.38 -2.27
CA THR A 194 -9.10 -31.49 -3.19
C THR A 194 -8.28 -31.28 -4.46
N LYS A 195 -8.79 -31.74 -5.60
CA LYS A 195 -8.14 -31.53 -6.90
C LYS A 195 -8.77 -30.34 -7.61
N ILE A 196 -7.95 -29.36 -7.98
CA ILE A 196 -8.35 -28.17 -8.73
C ILE A 196 -7.55 -28.07 -10.02
N THR A 197 -8.16 -27.48 -11.04
CA THR A 197 -7.49 -27.16 -12.31
C THR A 197 -7.21 -25.67 -12.31
N VAL A 198 -5.96 -25.29 -12.58
CA VAL A 198 -5.50 -23.89 -12.54
C VAL A 198 -4.92 -23.53 -13.89
N GLU A 199 -5.39 -22.43 -14.46
CA GLU A 199 -4.95 -21.98 -15.78
C GLU A 199 -3.54 -21.37 -15.73
N ARG A 200 -2.81 -21.45 -16.84
CA ARG A 200 -1.51 -20.79 -16.98
C ARG A 200 -1.68 -19.27 -16.82
N GLY A 201 -0.76 -18.64 -16.10
CA GLY A 201 -0.77 -17.22 -15.79
C GLY A 201 -1.67 -16.85 -14.60
N GLU A 202 -2.38 -17.81 -13.99
CA GLU A 202 -3.22 -17.53 -12.85
C GLU A 202 -2.41 -17.44 -11.54
N ILE A 203 -2.80 -16.52 -10.66
CA ILE A 203 -2.25 -16.43 -9.30
C ILE A 203 -2.84 -17.55 -8.43
N LEU A 204 -1.97 -18.37 -7.85
CA LEU A 204 -2.36 -19.57 -7.10
C LEU A 204 -3.39 -19.30 -6.00
N ARG A 205 -3.26 -18.18 -5.26
CA ARG A 205 -4.24 -17.77 -4.24
C ARG A 205 -5.64 -17.57 -4.83
N ASN A 206 -5.73 -16.96 -6.00
CA ASN A 206 -7.02 -16.64 -6.62
C ASN A 206 -7.69 -17.93 -7.07
N ALA A 207 -6.93 -18.83 -7.71
CA ALA A 207 -7.41 -20.14 -8.13
C ALA A 207 -7.94 -20.99 -6.95
N LEU A 208 -7.19 -21.00 -5.84
CA LEU A 208 -7.59 -21.70 -4.61
C LEU A 208 -8.89 -21.13 -4.04
N ARG A 209 -8.99 -19.81 -3.91
CA ARG A 209 -10.20 -19.16 -3.39
C ARG A 209 -11.41 -19.32 -4.33
N GLY A 210 -11.20 -19.26 -5.63
CA GLY A 210 -12.24 -19.51 -6.64
C GLY A 210 -12.81 -20.92 -6.54
N SER A 211 -11.94 -21.89 -6.20
CA SER A 211 -12.32 -23.28 -5.94
C SER A 211 -12.79 -23.55 -4.51
N LYS A 212 -13.02 -22.50 -3.70
CA LYS A 212 -13.45 -22.56 -2.29
C LYS A 212 -12.46 -23.28 -1.36
N VAL A 213 -11.19 -23.37 -1.75
CA VAL A 213 -10.11 -23.81 -0.88
C VAL A 213 -9.69 -22.63 0.00
N ASP A 214 -9.77 -22.84 1.31
CA ASP A 214 -9.49 -21.80 2.28
C ASP A 214 -7.99 -21.74 2.59
N VAL A 215 -7.29 -20.80 1.96
CA VAL A 215 -5.85 -20.58 2.18
C VAL A 215 -5.58 -19.97 3.56
N TYR A 216 -6.57 -19.33 4.19
CA TYR A 216 -6.40 -18.57 5.41
C TYR A 216 -6.89 -19.32 6.63
N ASP A 217 -6.18 -19.16 7.75
CA ASP A 217 -6.78 -19.45 9.05
C ASP A 217 -7.77 -18.34 9.46
N LEU A 218 -8.44 -18.52 10.59
CA LEU A 218 -9.45 -17.58 11.07
C LEU A 218 -8.90 -16.15 11.20
N MET A 219 -7.66 -16.01 11.68
CA MET A 219 -7.03 -14.71 11.87
C MET A 219 -6.61 -14.10 10.52
N GLY A 220 -6.02 -14.91 9.65
CA GLY A 220 -5.60 -14.53 8.30
C GLY A 220 -6.75 -14.02 7.45
N LYS A 221 -7.97 -14.51 7.63
CA LYS A 221 -9.15 -13.96 6.93
C LYS A 221 -9.42 -12.49 7.27
N VAL A 222 -9.09 -12.07 8.48
CA VAL A 222 -9.31 -10.69 8.96
C VAL A 222 -8.10 -9.80 8.70
N THR A 223 -6.89 -10.35 8.74
CA THR A 223 -5.64 -9.56 8.71
C THR A 223 -4.82 -9.68 7.43
N ASN A 224 -5.29 -10.42 6.42
CA ASN A 224 -4.52 -10.56 5.18
C ASN A 224 -4.41 -9.24 4.40
N CYS A 225 -3.25 -9.03 3.76
CA CYS A 225 -2.95 -7.87 2.90
C CYS A 225 -3.61 -7.93 1.50
N ASN A 226 -4.66 -8.75 1.35
CA ASN A 226 -5.34 -9.03 0.09
C ASN A 226 -4.45 -9.39 -1.12
N GLY A 227 -3.23 -9.90 -0.88
CA GLY A 227 -2.33 -10.36 -1.92
C GLY A 227 -1.16 -9.42 -2.25
N ALA A 228 -1.03 -8.29 -1.57
CA ALA A 228 0.10 -7.35 -1.75
C ALA A 228 1.47 -7.88 -1.24
N GLY A 229 1.58 -9.15 -0.84
CA GLY A 229 2.83 -9.72 -0.34
C GLY A 229 3.31 -9.21 1.02
N GLN A 230 2.50 -8.44 1.77
CA GLN A 230 2.95 -7.79 3.02
C GLN A 230 2.74 -8.61 4.30
N CYS A 231 1.73 -9.47 4.34
CA CYS A 231 1.33 -10.14 5.59
C CYS A 231 1.85 -11.57 5.76
N GLY A 232 2.29 -12.25 4.69
CA GLY A 232 2.70 -13.65 4.73
C GLY A 232 1.59 -14.67 5.03
N THR A 233 0.35 -14.25 5.24
CA THR A 233 -0.77 -15.15 5.63
C THR A 233 -1.25 -16.06 4.50
N CYS A 234 -0.85 -15.78 3.25
CA CYS A 234 -1.16 -16.61 2.08
C CYS A 234 -0.15 -17.77 1.88
N ALA A 235 0.63 -18.11 2.91
CA ALA A 235 1.68 -19.12 2.81
C ALA A 235 1.09 -20.53 2.63
N VAL A 236 1.67 -21.25 1.67
CA VAL A 236 1.38 -22.65 1.36
C VAL A 236 2.69 -23.42 1.29
N ALA A 237 2.69 -24.70 1.60
CA ALA A 237 3.84 -25.56 1.35
C ALA A 237 3.63 -26.30 0.03
N VAL A 238 4.63 -26.25 -0.84
CA VAL A 238 4.67 -27.06 -2.06
C VAL A 238 5.26 -28.41 -1.68
N LEU A 239 4.55 -29.48 -2.02
CA LEU A 239 4.94 -30.85 -1.76
C LEU A 239 5.43 -31.46 -3.08
N GLY A 240 6.66 -31.99 -3.06
CA GLY A 240 7.33 -32.51 -4.26
C GLY A 240 8.11 -31.46 -5.05
N GLU A 241 8.79 -31.92 -6.09
CA GLU A 241 9.48 -31.06 -7.05
C GLU A 241 8.51 -30.66 -8.15
N THR A 242 8.51 -29.38 -8.52
CA THR A 242 7.64 -28.83 -9.54
C THR A 242 8.33 -27.65 -10.22
N ASP A 243 8.18 -27.59 -11.53
CA ASP A 243 8.55 -26.49 -12.42
C ASP A 243 7.32 -25.67 -12.86
N ALA A 244 6.13 -26.04 -12.39
CA ALA A 244 4.87 -25.41 -12.79
C ALA A 244 4.63 -24.03 -12.13
N LEU A 245 5.55 -23.55 -11.30
CA LEU A 245 5.41 -22.32 -10.54
C LEU A 245 6.49 -21.32 -10.92
N SER A 246 6.11 -20.05 -10.99
CA SER A 246 7.03 -18.94 -11.23
C SER A 246 8.19 -18.89 -10.22
N GLU A 247 9.24 -18.18 -10.60
CA GLU A 247 10.35 -17.85 -9.72
C GLU A 247 9.88 -17.14 -8.44
N ARG A 248 10.74 -17.19 -7.41
CA ARG A 248 10.45 -16.54 -6.13
C ARG A 248 10.58 -15.03 -6.24
N THR A 249 9.55 -14.33 -5.78
CA THR A 249 9.58 -12.87 -5.69
C THR A 249 10.32 -12.39 -4.43
N ASP A 250 10.75 -11.12 -4.41
CA ASP A 250 11.36 -10.52 -3.22
C ASP A 250 10.43 -10.54 -1.99
N ALA A 251 9.12 -10.41 -2.21
CA ALA A 251 8.13 -10.50 -1.14
C ALA A 251 8.14 -11.88 -0.48
N GLU A 252 8.26 -12.95 -1.29
CA GLU A 252 8.43 -14.31 -0.78
C GLU A 252 9.71 -14.44 0.03
N LEU A 253 10.83 -13.97 -0.51
CA LEU A 253 12.13 -14.05 0.16
C LEU A 253 12.11 -13.32 1.52
N ARG A 254 11.53 -12.11 1.56
CA ARG A 254 11.44 -11.32 2.79
C ARG A 254 10.50 -11.95 3.83
N LYS A 255 9.31 -12.42 3.43
CA LYS A 255 8.29 -12.90 4.38
C LYS A 255 8.48 -14.36 4.77
N LEU A 256 9.07 -15.18 3.91
CA LEU A 256 9.31 -16.61 4.15
C LEU A 256 10.76 -16.93 4.51
N GLY A 257 11.66 -15.95 4.64
CA GLY A 257 13.09 -16.20 4.87
C GLY A 257 13.45 -16.96 6.17
N LYS A 258 12.51 -17.15 7.11
CA LYS A 258 12.67 -17.99 8.31
C LYS A 258 11.90 -19.32 8.24
N LYS A 259 11.27 -19.61 7.10
CA LYS A 259 10.42 -20.77 6.86
C LYS A 259 11.14 -21.78 5.96
N PRO A 260 10.66 -23.03 5.89
CA PRO A 260 11.22 -24.03 4.99
C PRO A 260 11.22 -23.58 3.52
N ASP A 261 12.23 -24.01 2.77
CA ASP A 261 12.44 -23.64 1.36
C ASP A 261 11.34 -24.11 0.41
N ASN A 262 10.46 -25.00 0.84
CA ASN A 262 9.30 -25.42 0.05
C ASN A 262 8.06 -24.55 0.29
N TRP A 263 8.13 -23.54 1.17
CA TRP A 263 7.01 -22.63 1.39
C TRP A 263 6.97 -21.54 0.32
N ARG A 264 5.79 -21.30 -0.22
CA ARG A 264 5.51 -20.26 -1.22
C ARG A 264 4.41 -19.35 -0.72
N LEU A 265 4.43 -18.08 -1.14
CA LEU A 265 3.28 -17.20 -0.92
C LEU A 265 2.32 -17.38 -2.08
N ALA A 266 1.20 -18.08 -1.89
CA ALA A 266 0.24 -18.34 -2.97
C ALA A 266 -0.24 -17.06 -3.66
N CYS A 267 -0.17 -15.90 -3.01
CA CYS A 267 -0.53 -14.61 -3.57
C CYS A 267 0.53 -13.95 -4.47
N GLN A 268 1.75 -14.47 -4.51
CA GLN A 268 2.85 -13.96 -5.33
C GLN A 268 3.30 -14.97 -6.38
N VAL A 269 2.77 -16.19 -6.32
CA VAL A 269 3.09 -17.27 -7.27
C VAL A 269 2.12 -17.22 -8.44
N VAL A 270 2.69 -17.22 -9.64
CA VAL A 270 1.98 -17.45 -10.90
C VAL A 270 2.16 -18.93 -11.28
N VAL A 271 1.10 -19.58 -11.76
CA VAL A 271 1.18 -20.93 -12.33
C VAL A 271 1.63 -20.83 -13.78
N GLU A 272 2.79 -21.41 -14.11
CA GLU A 272 3.45 -21.25 -15.41
C GLU A 272 3.37 -22.51 -16.30
N GLY A 273 3.14 -23.71 -15.75
CA GLY A 273 3.25 -24.96 -16.52
C GLY A 273 2.12 -25.98 -16.30
N GLY A 274 2.01 -26.94 -17.23
CA GLY A 274 0.97 -27.97 -17.27
C GLY A 274 1.25 -29.24 -16.45
N GLY A 275 1.83 -29.10 -15.26
CA GLY A 275 2.22 -30.21 -14.38
C GLY A 275 1.20 -30.58 -13.29
N GLU A 276 1.52 -31.63 -12.54
CA GLU A 276 0.84 -31.92 -11.26
C GLU A 276 1.57 -31.19 -10.13
N LEU A 277 0.81 -30.45 -9.35
CA LEU A 277 1.31 -29.65 -8.23
C LEU A 277 0.60 -30.13 -6.97
N GLU A 278 1.34 -30.60 -5.96
CA GLU A 278 0.75 -30.89 -4.67
C GLU A 278 1.07 -29.76 -3.69
N ILE A 279 0.06 -29.25 -2.98
CA ILE A 279 0.23 -28.20 -1.98
C ILE A 279 -0.48 -28.54 -0.69
N GLN A 280 0.09 -28.05 0.41
CA GLN A 280 -0.53 -28.02 1.72
C GLN A 280 -0.89 -26.58 2.09
N THR A 281 -2.16 -26.34 2.40
CA THR A 281 -2.59 -25.06 2.95
C THR A 281 -2.32 -25.00 4.45
N LYS A 282 -2.09 -23.78 4.96
CA LYS A 282 -1.85 -23.54 6.39
C LYS A 282 -0.77 -24.49 6.97
N PRO A 283 0.42 -24.59 6.36
CA PRO A 283 1.45 -25.57 6.73
C PRO A 283 2.05 -25.39 8.15
N TRP A 284 1.58 -24.40 8.90
CA TRP A 284 1.90 -24.21 10.32
C TRP A 284 0.91 -24.91 11.28
N GLN A 285 -0.19 -25.47 10.74
CA GLN A 285 -1.25 -26.14 11.50
C GLN A 285 -1.04 -27.65 11.58
#